data_AF-A0A7S0GX21-F1
#
_entry.id   AF-A0A7S0GX21-F1
#
_cell.length_a   1.000
_cell.length_b   1.000
_cell.length_c   1.000
_cell.angle_alpha   90.00
_cell.angle_beta   90.00
_cell.angle_gamma   90.00
#
_symmetry.space_group_name_H-M   'P 1'
#
loop_
_entity.id
_entity.type
_entity.pdbx_description
1 polymer ?
#
loop_
_entity_poly.entity_id
_entity_poly.type
_entity_poly.pdbx_seq_one_letter_code
_entity_poly.pdbx_strand_id
1 'polypeptide(L)'
;AGAAGAGEDVEPAGYLTESACAALDGTEDIPTPLAVTCGEAPPGLWQPGGRPKEERILVEETGETYSPAEYERLAGMGQAKKWRKSVRVPGADGQHLGDYLAALGARKGETVVGRRVGIWWPLDESFYLGTVEGFIPTTGEHTVRYDDGESEDLLLPMQRVKWLPAETGRAGAGALLGADAAATSAAADEMDA
;
A
#
# COMPACT_ATOMS: atom_id res chain seq x y z
N ALA A 1 -10.53 -30.12 38.87
CA ALA A 1 -9.83 -30.33 37.60
C ALA A 1 -9.87 -28.99 36.87
N GLY A 2 -8.72 -28.31 36.78
CA GLY A 2 -8.61 -27.02 36.11
C GLY A 2 -8.57 -27.19 34.59
N ALA A 3 -9.19 -26.25 33.90
CA ALA A 3 -8.84 -25.91 32.54
C ALA A 3 -8.79 -24.38 32.49
N ALA A 4 -7.58 -23.85 32.64
CA ALA A 4 -7.28 -22.50 32.21
C ALA A 4 -7.41 -22.51 30.68
N GLY A 5 -8.42 -21.82 30.16
CA GLY A 5 -8.47 -21.50 28.74
C GLY A 5 -7.25 -20.65 28.44
N ALA A 6 -6.38 -21.14 27.56
CA ALA A 6 -5.32 -20.33 26.97
C ALA A 6 -5.99 -19.09 26.38
N GLY A 7 -5.56 -17.90 26.81
CA GLY A 7 -5.84 -16.70 26.05
C GLY A 7 -5.25 -16.91 24.67
N GLU A 8 -6.08 -16.85 23.64
CA GLU A 8 -5.55 -16.69 22.29
C GLU A 8 -4.79 -15.36 22.31
N ASP A 9 -3.46 -15.44 22.27
CA ASP A 9 -2.58 -14.31 22.01
C ASP A 9 -2.88 -13.82 20.59
N VAL A 10 -3.99 -13.10 20.44
CA VAL A 10 -4.33 -12.41 19.19
C VAL A 10 -3.28 -11.32 19.03
N GLU A 11 -2.34 -11.53 18.11
CA GLU A 11 -1.39 -10.48 17.76
C GLU A 11 -2.18 -9.23 17.34
N PRO A 12 -1.89 -8.06 17.93
CA PRO A 12 -2.62 -6.85 17.61
C PRO A 12 -2.41 -6.52 16.13
N ALA A 13 -3.50 -6.28 15.41
CA ALA A 13 -3.43 -5.93 14.01
C ALA A 13 -2.53 -4.68 13.84
N GLY A 14 -1.51 -4.78 12.98
CA GLY A 14 -0.38 -3.85 12.85
C GLY A 14 -0.72 -2.50 12.20
N TYR A 15 -1.89 -1.94 12.51
CA TYR A 15 -2.43 -0.75 11.88
C TYR A 15 -2.54 0.45 12.83
N LEU A 16 -2.55 1.63 12.23
CA LEU A 16 -2.91 2.92 12.79
C LEU A 16 -4.19 3.42 12.12
N THR A 17 -5.01 4.15 12.89
CA THR A 17 -6.06 4.98 12.28
C THR A 17 -5.44 6.07 11.41
N GLU A 18 -6.20 6.62 10.46
CA GLU A 18 -5.73 7.74 9.64
C GLU A 18 -5.25 8.91 10.50
N SER A 19 -6.02 9.30 11.51
CA SER A 19 -5.69 10.38 12.43
C SER A 19 -4.41 10.12 13.22
N ALA A 20 -4.22 8.89 13.71
CA ALA A 20 -3.01 8.52 14.43
C ALA A 20 -1.77 8.56 13.53
N CYS A 21 -1.88 8.08 12.29
CA CYS A 21 -0.79 8.13 11.33
C CYS A 21 -0.48 9.57 10.86
N ALA A 22 -1.50 10.41 10.71
CA ALA A 22 -1.36 11.81 10.32
C ALA A 22 -0.62 12.64 11.39
N ALA A 23 -0.75 12.27 12.67
CA ALA A 23 -0.05 12.92 13.78
C ALA A 23 1.46 12.59 13.83
N LEU A 24 1.91 11.57 13.09
CA LEU A 24 3.32 11.22 13.00
C LEU A 24 4.04 12.11 11.98
N ASP A 25 5.31 12.42 12.31
CA ASP A 25 6.23 13.06 11.37
C ASP A 25 6.38 12.22 10.10
N GLY A 26 6.75 12.90 9.01
CA GLY A 26 7.01 12.26 7.73
C GLY A 26 6.14 12.75 6.57
N THR A 27 6.65 12.54 5.37
CA THR A 27 6.00 12.93 4.12
C THR A 27 5.07 11.84 3.60
N GLU A 28 4.00 12.23 2.92
CA GLU A 28 3.11 11.29 2.22
C GLU A 28 3.30 11.36 0.71
N ASP A 29 3.46 10.18 0.09
CA ASP A 29 3.22 10.01 -1.32
C ASP A 29 1.75 9.62 -1.51
N ILE A 30 1.00 10.42 -2.25
CA ILE A 30 -0.40 10.15 -2.58
C ILE A 30 -0.48 9.93 -4.10
N PRO A 31 -0.70 8.68 -4.56
CA PRO A 31 -0.80 8.38 -5.97
C PRO A 31 -2.09 8.93 -6.54
N THR A 32 -2.03 9.45 -7.77
CA THR A 32 -3.22 9.83 -8.52
C THR A 32 -3.63 8.71 -9.46
N PRO A 33 -4.93 8.60 -9.81
CA PRO A 33 -5.36 7.70 -10.87
C PRO A 33 -4.61 7.93 -12.19
N LEU A 34 -4.38 6.85 -12.93
CA LEU A 34 -3.56 6.82 -14.14
C LEU A 34 -4.44 6.52 -15.36
N ALA A 35 -4.45 7.42 -16.34
CA ALA A 35 -5.13 7.15 -17.60
C ALA A 35 -4.51 5.94 -18.31
N VAL A 36 -5.36 5.04 -18.80
CA VAL A 36 -4.98 3.81 -19.50
C VAL A 36 -5.87 3.55 -20.69
N THR A 37 -5.35 2.83 -21.68
CA THR A 37 -6.09 2.34 -22.84
C THR A 37 -5.81 0.86 -23.08
N CYS A 38 -6.73 0.18 -23.74
CA CYS A 38 -6.52 -1.19 -24.19
C CYS A 38 -7.33 -1.45 -25.47
N GLY A 39 -6.65 -1.65 -26.60
CA GLY A 39 -7.31 -1.93 -27.89
C GLY A 39 -8.44 -0.96 -28.23
N GLU A 40 -9.62 -1.52 -28.50
CA GLU A 40 -10.86 -0.77 -28.79
C GLU A 40 -11.74 -0.52 -27.55
N ALA A 41 -11.28 -0.90 -26.35
CA ALA A 41 -12.03 -0.60 -25.13
C ALA A 41 -12.09 0.93 -24.89
N PRO A 42 -13.18 1.46 -24.29
CA PRO A 42 -13.25 2.86 -23.88
C PRO A 42 -12.07 3.23 -22.97
N PRO A 43 -11.59 4.48 -23.00
CA PRO A 43 -10.52 4.93 -22.10
C PRO A 43 -10.83 4.63 -20.64
N GLY A 44 -9.82 4.14 -19.92
CA GLY A 44 -9.93 3.77 -18.51
C GLY A 44 -9.04 4.63 -17.62
N LEU A 45 -9.35 4.64 -16.34
CA LEU A 45 -8.60 5.29 -15.30
C LEU A 45 -8.23 4.25 -14.24
N TRP A 46 -6.96 3.81 -14.28
CA TRP A 46 -6.39 2.90 -13.30
C TRP A 46 -6.38 3.53 -11.92
N GLN A 47 -6.98 2.84 -10.95
CA GLN A 47 -7.13 3.28 -9.57
C GLN A 47 -5.95 2.79 -8.72
N PRO A 48 -5.28 3.68 -7.97
CA PRO A 48 -4.24 3.30 -7.03
C PRO A 48 -4.84 2.77 -5.71
N GLY A 49 -3.99 2.29 -4.81
CA GLY A 49 -4.37 1.87 -3.46
C GLY A 49 -4.93 0.45 -3.35
N GLY A 50 -5.06 -0.27 -4.46
CA GLY A 50 -5.48 -1.67 -4.45
C GLY A 50 -4.38 -2.57 -3.89
N ARG A 51 -4.80 -3.60 -3.13
CA ARG A 51 -3.93 -4.73 -2.78
C ARG A 51 -3.50 -5.46 -4.07
N PRO A 52 -2.40 -6.23 -4.04
CA PRO A 52 -2.05 -7.09 -5.17
C PRO A 52 -3.24 -7.95 -5.62
N LYS A 53 -3.54 -7.96 -6.92
CA LYS A 53 -4.71 -8.64 -7.55
C LYS A 53 -6.07 -7.97 -7.34
N GLU A 54 -6.13 -6.89 -6.58
CA GLU A 54 -7.34 -6.08 -6.40
C GLU A 54 -7.31 -4.81 -7.24
N GLU A 55 -6.48 -4.77 -8.28
CA GLU A 55 -6.37 -3.60 -9.13
C GLU A 55 -7.71 -3.31 -9.84
N ARG A 56 -7.98 -2.02 -10.05
CA ARG A 56 -9.25 -1.53 -10.59
C ARG A 56 -9.00 -0.49 -11.68
N ILE A 57 -9.80 -0.54 -12.73
CA ILE A 57 -9.83 0.45 -13.81
C ILE A 57 -11.26 0.96 -13.93
N LEU A 58 -11.45 2.25 -13.71
CA LEU A 58 -12.72 2.95 -13.91
C LEU A 58 -12.87 3.33 -15.38
N VAL A 59 -13.98 2.95 -16.01
CA VAL A 59 -14.35 3.45 -17.32
C VAL A 59 -15.31 4.62 -17.13
N GLU A 60 -14.77 5.85 -17.18
CA GLU A 60 -15.52 7.07 -16.79
C GLU A 60 -16.81 7.29 -17.60
N GLU A 61 -16.82 6.88 -18.87
CA GLU A 61 -18.02 6.98 -19.73
C GLU A 61 -19.22 6.21 -19.15
N THR A 62 -18.97 5.07 -18.51
CA THR A 62 -20.01 4.18 -17.97
C THR A 62 -20.14 4.28 -16.45
N GLY A 63 -19.11 4.78 -15.76
CA GLY A 63 -18.98 4.71 -14.31
C GLY A 63 -18.67 3.31 -13.77
N GLU A 64 -18.52 2.31 -14.64
CA GLU A 64 -18.22 0.94 -14.23
C GLU A 64 -16.74 0.73 -13.93
N THR A 65 -16.46 -0.16 -12.98
CA THR A 65 -15.10 -0.53 -12.59
C THR A 65 -14.82 -1.97 -12.95
N TYR A 66 -13.65 -2.22 -13.55
CA TYR A 66 -13.21 -3.52 -14.01
C TYR A 66 -11.86 -3.89 -13.40
N SER A 67 -11.60 -5.19 -13.23
CA SER A 67 -10.21 -5.66 -13.07
C SER A 67 -9.43 -5.45 -14.38
N PRO A 68 -8.09 -5.39 -14.34
CA PRO A 68 -7.28 -5.24 -15.56
C PRO A 68 -7.53 -6.33 -16.59
N ALA A 69 -7.82 -7.56 -16.14
CA ALA A 69 -8.12 -8.69 -17.02
C ALA A 69 -9.51 -8.58 -17.66
N GLU A 70 -10.50 -7.98 -16.98
CA GLU A 70 -11.82 -7.70 -17.56
C GLU A 70 -11.74 -6.55 -18.56
N TYR A 71 -11.00 -5.49 -18.22
CA TYR A 71 -10.74 -4.38 -19.13
C TYR A 71 -10.03 -4.84 -20.42
N GLU A 72 -9.05 -5.75 -20.31
CA GLU A 72 -8.43 -6.41 -21.47
C GLU A 72 -9.44 -7.20 -22.33
N ARG A 73 -10.45 -7.82 -21.73
CA ARG A 73 -11.49 -8.57 -22.45
C ARG A 73 -12.47 -7.65 -23.18
N LEU A 74 -12.80 -6.48 -22.61
CA LEU A 74 -13.63 -5.47 -23.29
C LEU A 74 -13.03 -5.06 -24.63
N ALA A 75 -11.70 -5.05 -24.72
CA ALA A 75 -10.95 -4.70 -25.93
C ALA A 75 -10.89 -5.81 -26.99
N GLY A 76 -11.54 -6.96 -26.77
CA GLY A 76 -11.41 -8.14 -27.64
C GLY A 76 -10.06 -8.87 -27.52
N MET A 77 -9.21 -8.50 -26.55
CA MET A 77 -7.84 -9.02 -26.38
C MET A 77 -7.73 -10.18 -25.37
N GLY A 78 -8.87 -10.74 -24.94
CA GLY A 78 -9.01 -11.64 -23.79
C GLY A 78 -8.37 -13.04 -23.85
N GLN A 79 -7.69 -13.40 -24.95
CA GLN A 79 -7.08 -14.74 -25.09
C GLN A 79 -5.75 -14.88 -24.34
N ALA A 80 -5.06 -13.77 -24.01
CA ALA A 80 -3.68 -13.82 -23.52
C ALA A 80 -3.50 -13.72 -21.99
N LYS A 81 -4.48 -13.22 -21.21
CA LYS A 81 -4.31 -12.91 -19.76
C LYS A 81 -3.02 -12.12 -19.47
N LYS A 82 -2.64 -11.19 -20.36
CA LYS A 82 -1.39 -10.43 -20.30
C LYS A 82 -1.71 -8.95 -20.20
N TRP A 83 -2.62 -8.58 -19.30
CA TRP A 83 -3.05 -7.19 -19.09
C TRP A 83 -1.87 -6.22 -18.95
N ARG A 84 -0.75 -6.63 -18.32
CA ARG A 84 0.48 -5.82 -18.21
C ARG A 84 1.11 -5.45 -19.56
N LYS A 85 0.80 -6.18 -20.64
CA LYS A 85 1.28 -5.95 -22.01
C LYS A 85 0.18 -5.46 -22.96
N SER A 86 -1.10 -5.73 -22.69
CA SER A 86 -2.18 -5.23 -23.54
C SER A 86 -2.68 -3.84 -23.11
N VAL A 87 -2.77 -3.60 -21.81
CA VAL A 87 -3.08 -2.28 -21.26
C VAL A 87 -1.86 -1.37 -21.41
N ARG A 88 -2.12 -0.13 -21.83
CA ARG A 88 -1.11 0.87 -22.16
C ARG A 88 -1.39 2.18 -21.45
N VAL A 89 -0.34 2.94 -21.21
CA VAL A 89 -0.43 4.35 -20.78
C VAL A 89 -0.46 5.24 -22.02
N PRO A 90 -1.43 6.16 -22.17
CA PRO A 90 -1.50 7.08 -23.30
C PRO A 90 -0.25 7.94 -23.41
N GLY A 91 0.25 8.14 -24.63
CA GLY A 91 1.47 8.91 -24.92
C GLY A 91 1.98 8.61 -26.33
N ALA A 92 3.03 9.32 -26.76
CA ALA A 92 3.56 9.23 -28.13
C ALA A 92 3.90 7.79 -28.57
N ASP A 93 4.42 6.97 -27.64
CA ASP A 93 4.87 5.61 -27.92
C ASP A 93 3.91 4.51 -27.39
N GLY A 94 2.81 4.91 -26.73
CA GLY A 94 1.84 3.98 -26.14
C GLY A 94 2.47 2.90 -25.27
N GLN A 95 3.20 3.28 -24.22
CA GLN A 95 3.98 2.35 -23.39
C GLN A 95 3.09 1.27 -22.73
N HIS A 96 3.56 0.03 -22.70
CA HIS A 96 2.91 -1.05 -21.95
C HIS A 96 2.82 -0.70 -20.47
N LEU A 97 1.64 -0.88 -19.86
CA LEU A 97 1.39 -0.53 -18.48
C LEU A 97 2.38 -1.23 -17.53
N GLY A 98 2.67 -2.52 -17.76
CA GLY A 98 3.64 -3.25 -16.93
C GLY A 98 5.04 -2.63 -16.94
N ASP A 99 5.50 -2.16 -18.11
CA ASP A 99 6.82 -1.53 -18.25
C ASP A 99 6.82 -0.12 -17.62
N TYR A 100 5.70 0.60 -17.73
CA TYR A 100 5.50 1.88 -17.06
C TYR A 100 5.51 1.75 -15.53
N LEU A 101 4.76 0.79 -14.98
CA LEU A 101 4.72 0.52 -13.54
C LEU A 101 6.09 0.08 -12.99
N ALA A 102 6.79 -0.79 -13.72
CA ALA A 102 8.15 -1.18 -13.37
C ALA A 102 9.10 0.02 -13.33
N ALA A 103 9.01 0.92 -14.33
CA ALA A 103 9.79 2.14 -14.36
C ALA A 103 9.45 3.11 -13.21
N LEU A 104 8.18 3.23 -12.81
CA LEU A 104 7.80 4.01 -11.62
C LEU A 104 8.44 3.44 -10.36
N GLY A 105 8.38 2.12 -10.17
CA GLY A 105 9.02 1.43 -9.05
C GLY A 105 10.52 1.65 -9.01
N ALA A 106 11.18 1.53 -10.16
CA ALA A 106 12.61 1.72 -10.31
C ALA A 106 13.09 3.14 -9.96
N ARG A 107 12.24 4.17 -10.08
CA ARG A 107 12.58 5.54 -9.62
C ARG A 107 12.85 5.60 -8.11
N LYS A 108 12.18 4.74 -7.32
CA LYS A 108 12.49 4.54 -5.90
C LYS A 108 13.62 3.53 -5.76
N GLY A 109 13.48 2.38 -6.41
CA GLY A 109 14.51 1.33 -6.44
C GLY A 109 14.94 0.86 -5.06
N GLU A 110 16.21 0.48 -4.92
CA GLU A 110 16.78 0.02 -3.65
C GLU A 110 16.95 1.15 -2.62
N THR A 111 16.87 2.42 -3.03
CA THR A 111 17.14 3.58 -2.14
C THR A 111 16.14 3.71 -0.98
N VAL A 112 14.99 3.05 -1.09
CA VAL A 112 13.96 3.04 -0.04
C VAL A 112 13.98 1.77 0.81
N VAL A 113 14.85 0.81 0.54
CA VAL A 113 15.01 -0.39 1.37
C VAL A 113 15.54 0.00 2.74
N GLY A 114 14.97 -0.60 3.79
CA GLY A 114 15.20 -0.26 5.19
C GLY A 114 14.37 0.92 5.71
N ARG A 115 13.61 1.62 4.86
CA ARG A 115 12.76 2.73 5.31
C ARG A 115 11.51 2.22 6.02
N ARG A 116 11.15 2.94 7.09
CA ARG A 116 9.90 2.78 7.81
C ARG A 116 8.75 3.43 7.03
N VAL A 117 7.65 2.72 6.87
CA VAL A 117 6.50 3.17 6.08
C VAL A 117 5.18 2.84 6.75
N GLY A 118 4.16 3.66 6.48
CA GLY A 118 2.76 3.30 6.63
C GLY A 118 2.12 3.17 5.26
N ILE A 119 1.46 2.05 4.98
CA ILE A 119 0.71 1.79 3.75
C ILE A 119 -0.78 1.97 4.02
N TRP A 120 -1.43 2.88 3.32
CA TRP A 120 -2.87 3.08 3.43
C TRP A 120 -3.63 1.99 2.68
N TRP A 121 -4.51 1.28 3.38
CA TRP A 121 -5.47 0.36 2.77
C TRP A 121 -6.88 0.97 2.75
N PRO A 122 -7.44 1.27 1.57
CA PRO A 122 -8.69 2.02 1.47
C PRO A 122 -9.92 1.23 1.93
N LEU A 123 -9.91 -0.11 1.83
CA LEU A 123 -11.01 -0.95 2.33
C LEU A 123 -11.05 -1.00 3.86
N ASP A 124 -9.89 -0.84 4.50
CA ASP A 124 -9.74 -0.91 5.95
C ASP A 124 -9.73 0.48 6.59
N GLU A 125 -9.70 1.54 5.77
CA GLU A 125 -9.54 2.95 6.18
C GLU A 125 -8.42 3.15 7.21
N SER A 126 -7.31 2.43 7.01
CA SER A 126 -6.24 2.32 8.00
C SER A 126 -4.86 2.30 7.36
N PHE A 127 -3.85 2.78 8.10
CA PHE A 127 -2.45 2.69 7.74
C PHE A 127 -1.81 1.48 8.40
N TYR A 128 -1.26 0.56 7.62
CA TYR A 128 -0.50 -0.57 8.13
C TYR A 128 0.98 -0.26 8.10
N LEU A 129 1.62 -0.31 9.26
CA LEU A 129 3.02 0.06 9.39
C LEU A 129 3.92 -1.13 9.09
N GLY A 130 5.04 -0.83 8.46
CA GLY A 130 6.00 -1.83 8.03
C GLY A 130 7.34 -1.23 7.68
N THR A 131 8.23 -2.09 7.23
CA THR A 131 9.56 -1.73 6.75
C THR A 131 9.73 -2.30 5.35
N VAL A 132 10.28 -1.49 4.44
CA VAL A 132 10.64 -1.98 3.10
C VAL A 132 11.85 -2.91 3.23
N GLU A 133 11.68 -4.21 3.00
CA GLU A 133 12.75 -5.21 3.12
C GLU A 133 13.49 -5.46 1.80
N GLY A 134 12.85 -5.19 0.66
CA GLY A 134 13.41 -5.53 -0.64
C GLY A 134 12.85 -4.72 -1.81
N PHE A 135 13.51 -4.87 -2.95
CA PHE A 135 13.10 -4.32 -4.23
C PHE A 135 13.25 -5.40 -5.31
N ILE A 136 12.27 -5.49 -6.20
CA ILE A 136 12.19 -6.45 -7.29
C ILE A 136 12.34 -5.69 -8.62
N PRO A 137 13.54 -5.60 -9.21
CA PRO A 137 13.80 -4.75 -10.39
C PRO A 137 12.98 -5.11 -11.62
N THR A 138 12.55 -6.38 -11.75
CA THR A 138 11.80 -6.87 -12.91
C THR A 138 10.36 -6.37 -12.95
N THR A 139 9.72 -6.20 -11.80
CA THR A 139 8.33 -5.75 -11.68
C THR A 139 8.20 -4.32 -11.17
N GLY A 140 9.28 -3.78 -10.57
CA GLY A 140 9.29 -2.49 -9.87
C GLY A 140 8.65 -2.55 -8.48
N GLU A 141 8.26 -3.73 -8.01
CA GLU A 141 7.63 -3.92 -6.70
C GLU A 141 8.68 -3.87 -5.57
N HIS A 142 8.22 -3.52 -4.38
CA HIS A 142 8.99 -3.52 -3.14
C HIS A 142 8.35 -4.47 -2.14
N THR A 143 9.15 -5.27 -1.46
CA THR A 143 8.66 -6.14 -0.39
C THR A 143 8.53 -5.30 0.88
N VAL A 144 7.33 -5.21 1.43
CA VAL A 144 7.06 -4.58 2.73
C VAL A 144 6.79 -5.68 3.75
N ARG A 145 7.54 -5.67 4.85
CA ARG A 145 7.24 -6.44 6.05
C ARG A 145 6.41 -5.60 6.99
N TYR A 146 5.18 -6.00 7.23
CA TYR A 146 4.29 -5.33 8.16
C TYR A 146 4.61 -5.69 9.60
N ASP A 147 4.12 -4.85 10.51
CA ASP A 147 4.33 -5.02 11.94
C ASP A 147 3.59 -6.23 12.51
N ASP A 148 2.58 -6.77 11.85
CA ASP A 148 1.94 -8.03 12.22
C ASP A 148 2.73 -9.26 11.73
N GLY A 149 3.89 -9.04 11.10
CA GLY A 149 4.75 -10.11 10.59
C GLY A 149 4.42 -10.57 9.18
N GLU A 150 3.34 -10.10 8.55
CA GLU A 150 3.04 -10.41 7.16
C GLU A 150 3.98 -9.69 6.18
N SER A 151 4.04 -10.18 4.93
CA SER A 151 4.80 -9.51 3.88
C SER A 151 4.06 -9.50 2.57
N GLU A 152 4.12 -8.37 1.90
CA GLU A 152 3.52 -8.18 0.58
C GLU A 152 4.49 -7.47 -0.36
N ASP A 153 4.48 -7.89 -1.63
CA ASP A 153 5.17 -7.21 -2.71
C ASP A 153 4.24 -6.16 -3.32
N LEU A 154 4.63 -4.89 -3.21
CA LEU A 154 3.79 -3.74 -3.55
C LEU A 154 4.49 -2.83 -4.56
N LEU A 155 3.73 -2.35 -5.54
CA LEU A 155 4.12 -1.15 -6.28
C LEU A 155 3.91 0.07 -5.40
N LEU A 156 4.90 0.44 -4.57
CA LEU A 156 4.81 1.62 -3.69
C LEU A 156 4.36 2.91 -4.41
N PRO A 157 4.76 3.20 -5.67
CA PRO A 157 4.23 4.36 -6.40
C PRO A 157 2.73 4.33 -6.68
N MET A 158 2.08 3.17 -6.53
CA MET A 158 0.62 2.99 -6.66
C MET A 158 -0.08 2.85 -5.31
N GLN A 159 0.63 3.04 -4.19
CA GLN A 159 0.06 3.03 -2.84
C GLN A 159 0.15 4.42 -2.24
N ARG A 160 -0.80 4.78 -1.37
CA ARG A 160 -0.62 5.95 -0.50
C ARG A 160 0.33 5.55 0.62
N VAL A 161 1.51 6.16 0.63
CA VAL A 161 2.62 5.80 1.51
C VAL A 161 2.96 6.97 2.42
N LYS A 162 2.88 6.76 3.73
CA LYS A 162 3.49 7.64 4.74
C LYS A 162 4.93 7.18 4.96
N TRP A 163 5.90 8.03 4.69
CA TRP A 163 7.30 7.76 4.97
C TRP A 163 7.66 8.23 6.37
N LEU A 164 7.91 7.28 7.27
CA LEU A 164 8.04 7.55 8.69
C LEU A 164 9.51 7.69 9.13
N PRO A 165 9.80 8.40 10.23
CA PRO A 165 11.09 8.34 10.89
C PRO A 165 11.47 6.89 11.25
N ALA A 166 12.76 6.57 11.19
CA ALA A 166 13.26 5.20 11.38
C ALA A 166 12.96 4.64 12.78
N GLU A 167 12.91 5.53 13.77
CA GLU A 167 12.60 5.28 15.17
C GLU A 167 11.11 5.13 15.48
N THR A 168 10.23 5.27 14.47
CA THR A 168 8.79 5.10 14.66
C THR A 168 8.49 3.67 15.07
N GLY A 169 7.87 3.51 16.25
CA GLY A 169 7.55 2.22 16.84
C GLY A 169 6.57 1.37 16.02
N ARG A 170 6.30 0.16 16.51
CA ARG A 170 5.32 -0.74 15.90
C ARG A 170 3.90 -0.23 16.12
N ALA A 171 3.05 -0.37 15.13
CA ALA A 171 1.62 -0.15 15.26
C ALA A 171 0.93 -1.36 15.90
N GLY A 172 -0.21 -1.11 16.53
CA GLY A 172 -1.10 -2.14 17.04
C GLY A 172 -2.45 -1.55 17.40
N ALA A 173 -3.53 -2.18 16.91
CA ALA A 173 -4.91 -1.83 17.25
C ALA A 173 -5.25 -0.33 17.14
N GLY A 174 -4.72 0.35 16.12
CA GLY A 174 -5.02 1.75 15.81
C GLY A 174 -4.07 2.79 16.41
N ALA A 175 -3.08 2.40 17.21
CA ALA A 175 -2.09 3.27 17.86
C ALA A 175 -0.66 2.69 17.83
N LEU A 176 0.34 3.49 18.21
CA LEU A 176 1.70 2.98 18.39
C LEU A 176 1.80 2.19 19.70
N LEU A 177 2.39 1.01 19.63
CA LEU A 177 2.67 0.18 20.81
C LEU A 177 3.64 0.93 21.74
N GLY A 178 3.29 1.01 23.02
CA GLY A 178 4.08 1.70 24.04
C GLY A 178 3.84 3.22 24.13
N ALA A 179 2.95 3.80 23.32
CA ALA A 179 2.59 5.22 23.42
C ALA A 179 1.94 5.57 24.79
N ASP A 180 1.23 4.63 25.42
CA ASP A 180 0.66 4.81 26.76
C ASP A 180 1.69 4.71 27.90
N ALA A 181 2.85 4.11 27.67
CA ALA A 181 3.88 3.99 28.72
C ALA A 181 4.60 5.34 28.97
N ALA A 182 4.64 6.23 27.97
CA ALA A 182 5.23 7.56 28.12
C ALA A 182 4.28 8.57 28.79
N ALA A 183 2.97 8.35 28.73
CA ALA A 183 1.97 9.25 29.32
C ALA A 183 1.79 9.05 30.84
N THR A 184 2.17 7.89 31.40
CA THR A 184 1.99 7.61 32.85
C THR A 184 3.23 7.90 33.71
N SER A 185 4.41 8.19 33.12
CA SER A 185 5.63 8.48 33.92
C SER A 185 5.88 9.97 34.16
N ALA A 186 5.05 10.87 33.62
CA ALA A 186 5.22 12.32 33.76
C ALA A 186 4.48 12.95 34.96
N ALA A 187 3.80 12.14 35.80
CA ALA A 187 3.00 12.62 36.93
C ALA A 187 3.45 12.12 38.32
N ALA A 188 4.61 11.47 38.44
CA ALA A 188 5.07 10.87 39.69
C ALA A 188 6.31 11.53 40.32
N ASP A 189 6.83 12.63 39.79
CA ASP A 189 8.08 13.26 40.26
C ASP A 189 7.93 14.74 40.67
N GLU A 190 6.79 15.10 41.27
CA GLU A 190 6.63 16.36 42.01
C GLU A 190 5.72 16.17 43.23
N MET A 191 6.18 15.43 44.26
CA MET A 191 5.79 15.71 45.66
C MET A 191 6.67 14.98 46.69
N ASP A 192 7.96 15.33 46.79
CA ASP A 192 8.70 15.28 48.05
C ASP A 192 9.91 16.23 48.00
N ALA A 193 9.70 17.47 48.48
CA ALA A 193 10.74 18.40 48.91
C ALA A 193 10.11 19.48 49.81
#